data_AF-A0A350AF43-F1
#
_entry.id   AF-A0A350AF43-F1
#
_cell.length_a   1.000
_cell.length_b   1.000
_cell.length_c   1.000
_cell.angle_alpha   90.00
_cell.angle_beta   90.00
_cell.angle_gamma   90.00
#
_symmetry.space_group_name_H-M   'P 1'
#
loop_
_entity.id
_entity.type
_entity.pdbx_description
1 polymer ?
#
loop_
_entity_poly.entity_id
_entity_poly.type
_entity_poly.pdbx_seq_one_letter_code
_entity_poly.pdbx_strand_id
1 'polypeptide(L)'
;TANIAAAVSGGYPVTGGFARSVVNFDAGAETPAAGAFTAVGILFAALLLTPLLHFLPKATLAATIIVAVLSLVDFSILKRTWGYSKVDFTAVSATILLTLGLGVEAGVSAGVLISIFLHLYKTSRPHVAEVGLVPGTQHFRN
;
A
#
# COMPACT_ATOMS: atom_id res chain seq x y z
N THR A 1 -7.69 -9.95 -17.99
CA THR A 1 -8.92 -9.72 -18.79
C THR A 1 -9.53 -8.36 -18.50
N ALA A 2 -9.70 -7.95 -17.24
CA ALA A 2 -10.28 -6.64 -16.89
C ALA A 2 -9.61 -5.44 -17.57
N ASN A 3 -8.27 -5.34 -17.55
CA ASN A 3 -7.56 -4.22 -18.20
C ASN A 3 -7.63 -4.24 -19.73
N ILE A 4 -7.77 -5.43 -20.34
CA ILE A 4 -7.97 -5.55 -21.79
C ILE A 4 -9.38 -5.05 -22.15
N ALA A 5 -10.39 -5.44 -21.37
CA ALA A 5 -11.75 -4.94 -21.53
C ALA A 5 -11.82 -3.41 -21.33
N ALA A 6 -11.13 -2.87 -20.33
CA ALA A 6 -11.03 -1.43 -20.10
C ALA A 6 -10.34 -0.70 -21.27
N ALA A 7 -9.27 -1.25 -21.82
CA ALA A 7 -8.58 -0.66 -22.97
C ALA A 7 -9.49 -0.57 -24.21
N VAL A 8 -10.32 -1.58 -24.46
CA VAL A 8 -11.26 -1.60 -25.60
C VAL A 8 -12.46 -0.67 -25.36
N SER A 9 -12.89 -0.49 -24.11
CA SER A 9 -14.00 0.40 -23.76
C SER A 9 -13.61 1.87 -23.51
N GLY A 10 -12.32 2.21 -23.61
CA GLY A 10 -11.81 3.57 -23.34
C GLY A 10 -11.69 3.90 -21.84
N GLY A 11 -11.67 2.89 -20.98
CA GLY A 11 -11.52 3.03 -19.53
C GLY A 11 -10.07 3.20 -19.07
N TYR A 12 -9.90 3.81 -17.90
CA TYR A 12 -8.61 3.85 -17.20
C TYR A 12 -8.19 2.46 -16.69
N PRO A 13 -6.88 2.18 -16.54
CA PRO A 13 -6.39 0.93 -15.99
C PRO A 13 -7.00 0.67 -14.61
N VAL A 14 -7.49 -0.55 -14.42
CA VAL A 14 -8.24 -0.95 -13.24
C VAL A 14 -7.31 -1.68 -12.27
N THR A 15 -7.33 -1.26 -11.01
CA THR A 15 -6.56 -1.90 -9.94
C THR A 15 -7.48 -2.21 -8.77
N GLY A 16 -7.02 -3.11 -7.88
CA GLY A 16 -7.69 -3.32 -6.60
C GLY A 16 -7.66 -2.03 -5.76
N GLY A 17 -8.79 -1.69 -5.13
CA GLY A 17 -8.89 -0.52 -4.26
C GLY A 17 -9.01 -0.94 -2.80
N PHE A 18 -7.96 -0.72 -2.00
CA PHE A 18 -7.94 -1.09 -0.57
C PHE A 18 -9.18 -0.60 0.19
N ALA A 19 -9.51 0.68 0.06
CA ALA A 19 -10.67 1.26 0.74
C ALA A 19 -12.01 0.58 0.35
N ARG A 20 -12.16 0.15 -0.91
CA ARG A 20 -13.38 -0.52 -1.38
C ARG A 20 -13.43 -1.97 -0.91
N SER A 21 -12.28 -2.66 -0.88
CA SER A 21 -12.21 -4.04 -0.40
C SER A 21 -12.51 -4.16 1.09
N VAL A 22 -12.04 -3.22 1.92
CA VAL A 22 -12.34 -3.20 3.36
C VAL A 22 -13.83 -3.02 3.59
N VAL A 23 -14.45 -2.01 2.96
CA VAL A 23 -15.91 -1.79 3.10
C VAL A 23 -16.71 -2.99 2.56
N ASN A 24 -16.28 -3.61 1.46
CA ASN A 24 -16.95 -4.78 0.91
C ASN A 24 -16.81 -6.00 1.84
N PHE A 25 -15.66 -6.16 2.50
CA PHE A 25 -15.44 -7.20 3.49
C PHE A 25 -16.29 -6.97 4.75
N ASP A 26 -16.33 -5.74 5.26
CA ASP A 26 -17.16 -5.34 6.41
C ASP A 26 -18.66 -5.49 6.13
N ALA A 27 -19.07 -5.33 4.86
CA ALA A 27 -20.44 -5.57 4.41
C ALA A 27 -20.81 -7.06 4.30
N GLY A 28 -19.89 -7.98 4.61
CA GLY A 28 -20.14 -9.43 4.59
C GLY A 28 -20.03 -10.07 3.21
N ALA A 29 -19.25 -9.49 2.29
CA ALA A 29 -19.08 -10.07 0.97
C ALA A 29 -18.19 -11.33 1.00
N GLU A 30 -18.78 -12.50 0.77
CA GLU A 30 -18.06 -13.77 0.73
C GLU A 30 -17.68 -14.22 -0.69
N THR A 31 -18.27 -13.60 -1.72
CA THR A 31 -18.08 -14.02 -3.13
C THR A 31 -17.78 -12.83 -4.06
N PRO A 32 -17.13 -13.07 -5.22
CA PRO A 32 -16.92 -12.04 -6.24
C PRO A 32 -18.21 -11.42 -6.79
N ALA A 33 -19.37 -12.03 -6.53
CA ALA A 33 -20.67 -11.50 -6.95
C ALA A 33 -20.97 -10.11 -6.34
N ALA A 34 -20.46 -9.81 -5.15
CA ALA A 34 -20.61 -8.47 -4.54
C ALA A 34 -20.03 -7.34 -5.42
N GLY A 35 -18.91 -7.61 -6.08
CA GLY A 35 -18.31 -6.68 -7.05
C GLY A 35 -19.19 -6.50 -8.30
N ALA A 36 -19.84 -7.56 -8.77
CA ALA A 36 -20.77 -7.49 -9.91
C ALA A 36 -22.02 -6.67 -9.57
N PHE A 37 -22.62 -6.85 -8.38
CA PHE A 37 -23.74 -6.03 -7.93
C PHE A 37 -23.35 -4.56 -7.78
N THR A 38 -22.16 -4.29 -7.26
CA THR A 38 -21.61 -2.93 -7.17
C THR A 38 -21.47 -2.29 -8.56
N ALA A 39 -20.97 -3.04 -9.56
CA ALA A 39 -20.85 -2.55 -10.93
C ALA A 39 -22.21 -2.21 -11.56
N VAL A 40 -23.22 -3.07 -11.37
CA VAL A 40 -24.59 -2.81 -11.82
C VAL A 40 -25.18 -1.59 -11.12
N GLY A 41 -24.98 -1.46 -9.81
CA GLY A 41 -25.42 -0.28 -9.04
C GLY A 41 -24.79 1.02 -9.54
N ILE A 42 -23.48 1.01 -9.83
CA ILE A 42 -22.78 2.15 -10.41
C ILE A 42 -23.32 2.49 -11.80
N LEU A 43 -23.62 1.49 -12.64
CA LEU A 43 -24.21 1.71 -13.97
C LEU A 43 -25.57 2.41 -13.86
N PHE A 44 -26.46 1.94 -12.98
CA PHE A 44 -27.76 2.59 -12.75
C PHE A 44 -27.60 4.00 -12.18
N ALA A 45 -26.71 4.19 -11.21
CA ALA A 45 -26.42 5.51 -10.66
C ALA A 45 -25.88 6.46 -11.75
N ALA A 46 -24.99 5.99 -12.61
CA ALA A 46 -24.42 6.79 -13.69
C ALA A 46 -25.44 7.17 -14.78
N LEU A 47 -26.53 6.41 -14.96
CA LEU A 47 -27.59 6.71 -15.95
C LEU A 47 -28.75 7.54 -15.37
N LEU A 48 -29.14 7.29 -14.11
CA LEU A 48 -30.30 7.93 -13.49
C LEU A 48 -29.92 9.13 -12.61
N LEU A 49 -28.77 9.08 -11.93
CA LEU A 49 -28.33 10.11 -10.97
C LEU A 49 -27.32 11.10 -11.58
N THR A 50 -26.91 10.94 -12.85
CA THR A 50 -26.06 11.90 -13.58
C THR A 50 -26.49 13.37 -13.42
N PRO A 51 -27.78 13.74 -13.58
CA PRO A 51 -28.19 15.14 -13.41
C PRO A 51 -28.03 15.62 -11.98
N LEU A 52 -28.14 14.73 -10.98
CA LEU A 52 -27.93 15.08 -9.57
C LEU A 52 -26.43 15.25 -9.24
N LEU A 53 -25.59 14.36 -9.79
CA LEU A 53 -24.14 14.36 -9.59
C LEU A 53 -23.46 15.57 -10.28
N HIS A 54 -24.06 16.13 -11.34
CA HIS A 54 -23.51 17.32 -12.00
C HIS A 54 -23.46 18.55 -11.06
N PHE A 55 -24.39 18.66 -10.12
CA PHE A 55 -24.42 19.77 -9.17
C PHE A 55 -23.50 19.57 -7.96
N LEU A 56 -22.76 18.46 -7.88
CA LEU A 56 -21.89 18.22 -6.73
C LEU A 56 -20.73 19.22 -6.72
N PRO A 57 -20.54 19.99 -5.62
CA PRO A 57 -19.39 20.86 -5.50
C PRO A 57 -18.09 20.05 -5.54
N LYS A 58 -17.10 20.51 -6.32
CA LYS A 58 -15.76 19.91 -6.36
C LYS A 58 -15.12 19.83 -4.97
N ALA A 59 -15.48 20.75 -4.07
CA ALA A 59 -15.03 20.74 -2.67
C ALA A 59 -15.44 19.46 -1.93
N THR A 60 -16.66 18.97 -2.11
CA THR A 60 -17.13 17.74 -1.46
C THR A 60 -16.38 16.52 -1.98
N LEU A 61 -16.11 16.47 -3.30
CA LEU A 61 -15.30 15.40 -3.91
C LEU A 61 -13.84 15.43 -3.44
N ALA A 62 -13.25 16.62 -3.30
CA ALA A 62 -11.91 16.76 -2.76
C ALA A 62 -11.84 16.33 -1.29
N ALA A 63 -12.83 16.73 -0.48
CA ALA A 63 -12.91 16.35 0.93
C ALA A 63 -13.02 14.83 1.12
N THR A 64 -13.85 14.14 0.33
CA THR A 64 -13.95 12.66 0.41
C THR A 64 -12.65 11.97 0.02
N ILE A 65 -11.94 12.47 -1.00
CA ILE A 65 -10.61 11.96 -1.37
C ILE A 65 -9.61 12.16 -0.23
N ILE A 66 -9.56 13.36 0.37
CA ILE A 66 -8.65 13.65 1.49
C ILE A 66 -8.92 12.72 2.67
N VAL A 67 -10.19 12.55 3.06
CA VAL A 67 -10.57 11.64 4.16
C VAL A 67 -10.16 10.20 3.84
N ALA A 68 -10.35 9.73 2.60
CA ALA A 68 -9.97 8.39 2.18
C ALA A 68 -8.44 8.19 2.15
N VAL A 69 -7.65 9.22 1.82
CA VAL A 69 -6.19 9.14 1.84
C VAL A 69 -5.66 9.16 3.28
N LEU A 70 -6.25 9.98 4.15
CA LEU A 70 -5.84 10.06 5.55
C LEU A 70 -5.96 8.72 6.30
N SER A 71 -6.91 7.87 5.95
CA SER A 71 -7.02 6.52 6.53
C SER A 71 -5.94 5.55 6.03
N LEU A 72 -5.27 5.88 4.92
CA LEU A 72 -4.21 5.05 4.33
C LEU A 72 -2.81 5.44 4.85
N VAL A 73 -2.66 6.64 5.39
CA VAL A 73 -1.38 7.13 5.91
C VAL A 73 -1.12 6.56 7.32
N ASP A 74 -0.13 5.68 7.43
CA ASP A 74 0.29 5.11 8.72
C ASP A 74 1.66 5.68 9.18
N PHE A 75 1.62 6.65 10.09
CA PHE A 75 2.82 7.21 10.72
C PHE A 75 3.46 6.29 11.77
N SER A 76 2.77 5.22 12.21
CA SER A 76 3.29 4.26 13.18
C SER A 76 4.53 3.55 12.63
N ILE A 77 4.58 3.32 11.32
CA ILE A 77 5.72 2.70 10.63
C ILE A 77 7.00 3.53 10.87
N LEU A 78 6.95 4.86 10.72
CA LEU A 78 8.12 5.71 10.95
C LEU A 78 8.61 5.60 12.39
N LYS A 79 7.70 5.62 13.36
CA LYS A 79 8.03 5.52 14.79
C LYS A 79 8.63 4.15 15.13
N ARG A 80 8.06 3.07 14.59
CA ARG A 80 8.53 1.70 14.82
C ARG A 80 9.90 1.48 14.22
N THR A 81 10.12 1.94 12.99
CA THR A 81 11.41 1.77 12.30
C THR A 81 12.51 2.58 12.97
N TRP A 82 12.21 3.76 13.51
CA TRP A 82 13.17 4.54 14.30
C TRP A 82 13.70 3.77 15.52
N GLY A 83 12.83 3.02 16.21
CA GLY A 83 13.21 2.19 17.35
C GLY A 83 13.97 0.92 16.99
N TYR A 84 13.78 0.38 15.78
CA TYR A 84 14.38 -0.89 15.36
C TYR A 84 15.74 -0.70 14.70
N SER A 85 15.86 0.23 13.75
CA SER A 85 17.09 0.50 13.01
C SER A 85 17.05 1.87 12.34
N LYS A 86 18.04 2.72 12.65
CA LYS A 86 18.21 4.03 12.01
C LYS A 86 18.36 3.91 10.48
N VAL A 87 18.95 2.82 10.00
CA VAL A 87 19.18 2.56 8.57
C VAL A 87 17.85 2.34 7.84
N ASP A 88 16.96 1.54 8.42
CA ASP A 88 15.64 1.30 7.82
C ASP A 88 14.79 2.57 7.87
N PHE A 89 14.94 3.39 8.91
CA PHE A 89 14.24 4.67 9.01
C PHE A 89 14.67 5.64 7.90
N THR A 90 15.98 5.73 7.63
CA THR A 90 16.49 6.57 6.54
C THR A 90 16.00 6.10 5.19
N ALA A 91 15.89 4.79 4.95
CA ALA A 91 15.38 4.24 3.69
C ALA A 91 13.89 4.55 3.46
N VAL A 92 13.06 4.34 4.48
CA VAL A 92 11.61 4.66 4.40
C VAL A 92 11.43 6.17 4.20
N SER A 93 12.14 6.99 4.98
CA SER A 93 12.05 8.45 4.87
C SER A 93 12.54 8.96 3.51
N ALA A 94 13.66 8.44 2.99
CA ALA A 94 14.16 8.79 1.67
C ALA A 94 13.16 8.42 0.57
N THR A 95 12.55 7.23 0.64
CA THR A 95 11.54 6.79 -0.32
C THR A 95 10.32 7.71 -0.31
N ILE A 96 9.84 8.11 0.88
CA ILE A 96 8.72 9.05 1.02
C ILE A 96 9.08 10.41 0.42
N LEU A 97 10.24 10.96 0.76
CA LEU A 97 10.68 12.27 0.27
C LEU A 97 10.86 12.28 -1.26
N LEU A 98 11.42 11.21 -1.82
CA LEU A 98 11.58 11.07 -3.27
C LEU A 98 10.21 10.93 -3.97
N THR A 99 9.30 10.15 -3.41
CA THR A 99 7.93 10.01 -3.93
C THR A 99 7.19 11.35 -3.94
N LEU A 100 7.30 12.13 -2.87
CA LEU A 100 6.63 13.42 -2.74
C LEU A 100 7.28 14.52 -3.61
N GLY A 101 8.61 14.49 -3.78
CA GLY A 101 9.34 15.52 -4.51
C GLY A 101 9.47 15.27 -6.01
N LEU A 102 9.77 14.02 -6.41
CA LEU A 102 10.06 13.64 -7.81
C LEU A 102 8.92 12.84 -8.45
N GLY A 103 7.89 12.48 -7.68
CA GLY A 103 6.74 11.72 -8.14
C GLY A 103 6.84 10.22 -7.86
N VAL A 104 5.73 9.53 -8.10
CA VAL A 104 5.54 8.12 -7.71
C VAL A 104 6.48 7.18 -8.46
N GLU A 105 6.75 7.42 -9.74
CA GLU A 105 7.65 6.57 -10.54
C GLU A 105 9.09 6.58 -10.01
N ALA A 106 9.64 7.79 -9.76
CA ALA A 106 10.97 7.96 -9.18
C ALA A 106 11.04 7.45 -7.74
N GLY A 107 10.00 7.69 -6.94
CA GLY A 107 9.91 7.21 -5.57
C GLY A 107 9.93 5.68 -5.47
N VAL A 108 9.11 4.99 -6.26
CA VAL A 108 9.02 3.52 -6.25
C VAL A 108 10.34 2.90 -6.74
N SER A 109 10.90 3.40 -7.85
CA SER A 109 12.17 2.88 -8.37
C SER A 109 13.33 3.05 -7.37
N ALA A 110 13.47 4.22 -6.77
CA ALA A 110 14.48 4.46 -5.74
C ALA A 110 14.24 3.60 -4.49
N GLY A 111 12.99 3.45 -4.04
CA GLY A 111 12.63 2.60 -2.90
C GLY A 111 13.02 1.14 -3.10
N VAL A 112 12.77 0.59 -4.29
CA VAL A 112 13.19 -0.77 -4.66
C VAL A 112 14.71 -0.91 -4.62
N LEU A 113 15.44 0.04 -5.21
CA LEU A 113 16.92 0.02 -5.21
C LEU A 113 17.49 0.08 -3.78
N ILE A 114 16.99 0.98 -2.94
CA ILE A 114 17.41 1.11 -1.54
C ILE A 114 17.09 -0.17 -0.77
N SER A 115 15.90 -0.75 -0.97
CA SER A 115 15.49 -1.99 -0.31
C SER A 115 16.39 -3.16 -0.68
N ILE A 116 16.73 -3.31 -1.97
CA ILE A 116 17.66 -4.35 -2.44
C ILE A 116 19.03 -4.13 -1.83
N PHE A 117 19.54 -2.89 -1.86
CA PHE A 117 20.85 -2.55 -1.29
C PHE A 117 20.93 -2.89 0.21
N LEU A 118 19.92 -2.51 0.99
CA LEU A 118 19.86 -2.80 2.41
C LEU A 118 19.73 -4.30 2.71
N HIS A 119 18.94 -5.01 1.91
CA HIS A 119 18.78 -6.46 2.05
C HIS A 119 20.12 -7.18 1.81
N LEU A 120 20.84 -6.81 0.75
CA LEU A 120 22.17 -7.36 0.47
C LEU A 120 23.16 -7.01 1.57
N TYR A 121 23.20 -5.75 2.02
CA TYR A 121 24.11 -5.30 3.07
C TYR A 121 23.91 -6.07 4.38
N LYS A 122 22.66 -6.28 4.80
CA LYS A 122 22.32 -7.05 6.01
C LYS A 122 22.70 -8.53 5.86
N THR A 123 22.45 -9.13 4.71
CA THR A 123 22.80 -10.53 4.44
C THR A 123 24.32 -10.75 4.39
N SER A 124 25.09 -9.78 3.88
CA SER A 124 26.56 -9.84 3.83
C SER A 124 27.26 -9.64 5.19
N ARG A 125 26.53 -9.24 6.24
CA ARG A 125 27.02 -9.14 7.62
C ARG A 125 26.22 -10.12 8.51
N PRO A 126 26.35 -11.44 8.31
CA PRO A 126 25.65 -12.39 9.16
C PRO A 126 26.10 -12.21 10.61
N HIS A 127 25.15 -12.32 11.55
CA HIS A 127 25.47 -12.32 12.98
C HIS A 127 26.26 -13.59 13.29
N VAL A 128 27.59 -13.47 13.35
CA VAL A 128 28.46 -14.53 13.84
C VAL A 128 28.38 -14.49 15.36
N ALA A 129 27.57 -15.37 15.92
CA ALA A 129 27.57 -15.68 17.34
C ALA A 129 28.64 -16.74 17.59
N GLU A 130 29.68 -16.40 18.35
CA GLU A 130 30.69 -17.36 18.79
C GLU A 130 30.09 -18.18 19.94
N VAL A 131 29.66 -19.42 19.64
CA VAL A 131 28.92 -20.24 20.59
C VAL A 131 29.87 -21.01 21.50
N GLY A 132 29.87 -20.71 22.79
CA GLY A 132 30.69 -21.40 23.79
C GLY A 132 30.09 -22.74 24.23
N LEU A 133 30.93 -23.79 24.33
CA LEU A 133 30.53 -25.06 24.94
C LEU A 133 30.47 -24.91 26.47
N VAL A 134 29.30 -25.12 27.07
CA VAL A 134 29.17 -25.12 28.53
C VAL A 134 29.82 -26.40 29.10
N PRO A 135 30.84 -26.30 29.99
CA PRO A 135 31.58 -27.46 30.49
C PRO A 135 30.65 -28.48 31.16
N GLY A 136 30.74 -29.75 30.73
CA GLY A 136 29.94 -30.85 31.30
C GLY A 136 28.55 -31.03 30.69
N THR A 137 28.18 -30.29 29.64
CA THR A 137 26.90 -30.46 28.93
C THR A 137 27.09 -30.48 27.41
N GLN A 138 26.12 -31.03 26.66
CA GLN A 138 26.06 -30.92 25.19
C GLN A 138 25.34 -29.65 24.71
N HIS A 139 25.17 -28.65 25.59
CA HIS A 139 24.46 -27.43 25.26
C HIS A 139 25.43 -26.31 24.90
N PHE A 140 25.28 -25.82 23.67
CA PHE A 140 25.95 -24.64 23.16
C PHE A 140 25.02 -23.43 23.37
N ARG A 141 25.50 -22.37 24.04
CA ARG A 141 24.79 -21.10 24.21
C ARG A 141 25.63 -19.96 23.64
N ASN A 142 24.95 -18.96 23.08
CA ASN A 142 25.53 -17.65 22.78
C ASN A 142 25.79 -16.89 24.08
#